data_AF-A0A7V3W4A3-F1
#
_entry.id   AF-A0A7V3W4A3-F1
#
_cell.length_a   1.000
_cell.length_b   1.000
_cell.length_c   1.000
_cell.angle_alpha   90.00
_cell.angle_beta   90.00
_cell.angle_gamma   90.00
#
_symmetry.space_group_name_H-M   'P 1'
#
loop_
_entity.id
_entity.type
_entity.pdbx_description
1 polymer ?
#
loop_
_entity_poly.entity_id
_entity_poly.type
_entity_poly.pdbx_seq_one_letter_code
_entity_poly.pdbx_strand_id
1 'polypeptide(L)'
;MSSQPKSQSGQLLDLFPLWNKIAVMKRNKKLAAVSLAPALVLAAALAGSAKPPGFYRDSTGDLARETISFYAWYAYKYVHPVKTAAPELVRHFKTQDLKFTAFPETIPISRIKIVAAGDIMVKTRMSRANSSHLFDDIARQLEHADIAFGNLEGPADPRKKVSAFPRYNFRSEMVEFFRQTGFDVFSTANNHSLDQGWDSLVQTLDFLDRLGVYHTGTARSKEERDNNFPVLDVNGIRIAFLAYTFATNGRKIPEDKPWCVNLVDFNVIGEEPDLSLVQKDIKAARARGAEVVVVAPHWSLEYEFYPPERLVAVGHRLIEMGADIILGSHPHCLEPMEKYIPQNPGRVGLPEAFIIYSLGNFIPDSYPADYRTSVLLGIELAKAESEEKPQVRIQKIELIPVFFHAGDQYRLIRIDQALAHPDDPGNAFLKPGDRKTLARAQELIDYLFLPESQPLQFFLP
;
A
#
# COMPACT_ATOMS: atom_id res chain seq x y z
N MET A 1 48.95 0.10 -55.89
CA MET A 1 47.83 0.94 -55.39
C MET A 1 46.80 0.04 -54.73
N SER A 2 46.79 -0.06 -53.41
CA SER A 2 45.58 -0.14 -52.57
C SER A 2 46.03 -0.25 -51.12
N SER A 3 45.95 0.87 -50.42
CA SER A 3 46.18 1.02 -49.00
C SER A 3 44.94 0.56 -48.23
N GLN A 4 45.07 -0.45 -47.37
CA GLN A 4 44.09 -0.73 -46.32
C GLN A 4 44.20 0.26 -45.15
N PRO A 5 43.08 0.65 -44.53
CA PRO A 5 43.09 1.16 -43.17
C PRO A 5 42.35 0.25 -42.17
N LYS A 6 43.14 -0.27 -41.22
CA LYS A 6 42.95 -0.30 -39.76
C LYS A 6 41.52 -0.38 -39.18
N SER A 7 41.22 -1.50 -38.52
CA SER A 7 40.27 -1.55 -37.41
C SER A 7 40.94 -1.00 -36.13
N GLN A 8 40.29 -0.03 -35.49
CA GLN A 8 40.65 0.42 -34.14
C GLN A 8 40.01 -0.53 -33.12
N SER A 9 40.87 -1.14 -32.31
CA SER A 9 40.53 -1.89 -31.12
C SER A 9 39.92 -0.98 -30.06
N GLY A 10 38.84 -1.43 -29.45
CA GLY A 10 38.17 -0.76 -28.34
C GLY A 10 39.10 -0.61 -27.13
N GLN A 11 39.08 0.58 -26.54
CA GLN A 11 39.58 0.82 -25.20
C GLN A 11 38.61 0.14 -24.21
N LEU A 12 39.05 -0.98 -23.64
CA LEU A 12 38.49 -1.55 -22.42
C LEU A 12 38.72 -0.53 -21.29
N LEU A 13 37.65 0.05 -20.76
CA LEU A 13 37.67 0.77 -19.51
C LEU A 13 37.96 -0.21 -18.35
N ASP A 14 38.84 0.27 -17.49
CA ASP A 14 39.60 -0.44 -16.48
C ASP A 14 38.70 -0.93 -15.31
N LEU A 15 38.35 -2.22 -15.29
CA LEU A 15 37.53 -2.86 -14.24
C LEU A 15 38.36 -3.34 -13.02
N PHE A 16 39.62 -2.94 -12.91
CA PHE A 16 40.52 -3.39 -11.84
C PHE A 16 40.16 -2.99 -10.38
N PRO A 17 39.35 -1.94 -10.08
CA PRO A 17 38.98 -1.65 -8.68
C PRO A 17 37.92 -2.60 -8.08
N LEU A 18 37.12 -3.29 -8.91
CA LEU A 18 36.03 -4.15 -8.44
C LEU A 18 36.54 -5.53 -7.97
N TRP A 19 37.60 -6.03 -8.60
CA TRP A 19 38.20 -7.33 -8.29
C TRP A 19 38.91 -7.37 -6.93
N ASN A 20 39.51 -6.25 -6.49
CA ASN A 20 40.15 -6.19 -5.17
C ASN A 20 39.15 -6.19 -4.00
N LYS A 21 37.90 -5.73 -4.18
CA LYS A 21 36.85 -5.84 -3.15
C LYS A 21 36.27 -7.25 -3.04
N ILE A 22 36.26 -8.02 -4.13
CA ILE A 22 35.86 -9.45 -4.12
C ILE A 22 36.98 -10.32 -3.54
N ALA A 23 38.26 -9.98 -3.78
CA ALA A 23 39.39 -10.70 -3.21
C ALA A 23 39.49 -10.56 -1.67
N VAL A 24 39.00 -9.44 -1.09
CA VAL A 24 38.92 -9.26 0.37
C VAL A 24 37.84 -10.16 1.00
N MET A 25 36.78 -10.54 0.26
CA MET A 25 35.77 -11.50 0.74
C MET A 25 36.25 -12.97 0.69
N LYS A 26 37.30 -13.29 -0.06
CA LYS A 26 37.85 -14.66 -0.18
C LYS A 26 38.65 -15.15 1.02
N ARG A 27 38.98 -14.30 2.01
CA ARG A 27 39.77 -14.73 3.18
C ARG A 27 38.97 -15.43 4.29
N ASN A 28 37.64 -15.40 4.26
CA ASN A 28 36.82 -16.18 5.19
C ASN A 28 36.21 -17.40 4.49
N LYS A 29 36.87 -18.55 4.68
CA LYS A 29 36.53 -19.87 4.10
C LYS A 29 35.20 -20.45 4.60
N LYS A 30 34.05 -19.83 4.30
CA LYS A 30 32.73 -20.47 4.41
C LYS A 30 31.77 -19.88 3.37
N LEU A 31 31.88 -20.32 2.13
CA LEU A 31 30.82 -20.27 1.11
C LEU A 31 31.27 -21.15 -0.06
N ALA A 32 30.80 -22.39 -0.08
CA ALA A 32 30.93 -23.28 -1.22
C ALA A 32 29.58 -23.34 -1.94
N ALA A 33 29.65 -23.28 -3.28
CA ALA A 33 28.60 -23.50 -4.27
C ALA A 33 27.52 -22.40 -4.40
N VAL A 34 27.90 -21.25 -4.96
CA VAL A 34 26.99 -20.47 -5.81
C VAL A 34 27.30 -20.89 -7.25
N SER A 35 26.35 -21.54 -7.92
CA SER A 35 26.47 -21.91 -9.34
C SER A 35 26.68 -20.64 -10.18
N LEU A 36 27.39 -20.71 -11.31
CA LEU A 36 27.68 -19.53 -12.15
C LEU A 36 26.45 -18.91 -12.82
N ALA A 37 25.28 -19.57 -12.79
CA ALA A 37 24.09 -19.17 -13.54
C ALA A 37 23.38 -17.90 -12.99
N PRO A 38 23.19 -17.70 -11.66
CA PRO A 38 22.56 -16.50 -11.12
C PRO A 38 23.42 -15.24 -11.33
N ALA A 39 24.75 -15.37 -11.36
CA ALA A 39 25.66 -14.25 -11.59
C ALA A 39 25.59 -13.73 -13.04
N LEU A 40 25.41 -14.63 -14.02
CA LEU A 40 25.22 -14.28 -15.43
C LEU A 40 23.85 -13.65 -15.70
N VAL A 41 22.80 -14.11 -15.01
CA VAL A 41 21.44 -13.53 -15.11
C VAL A 41 21.37 -12.17 -14.43
N LEU A 42 22.00 -12.01 -13.26
CA LEU A 42 22.14 -10.71 -12.59
C LEU A 42 22.95 -9.72 -13.46
N ALA A 43 24.01 -10.19 -14.14
CA ALA A 43 24.77 -9.38 -15.09
C ALA A 43 23.95 -9.00 -16.35
N ALA A 44 23.07 -9.88 -16.85
CA ALA A 44 22.18 -9.58 -17.96
C ALA A 44 21.05 -8.62 -17.59
N ALA A 45 20.51 -8.73 -16.36
CA ALA A 45 19.52 -7.79 -15.82
C ALA A 45 20.12 -6.40 -15.56
N LEU A 46 21.36 -6.33 -15.07
CA LEU A 46 22.12 -5.08 -14.94
C LEU A 46 22.54 -4.49 -16.29
N ALA A 47 22.48 -5.27 -17.38
CA ALA A 47 22.78 -4.83 -18.74
C ALA A 47 21.53 -4.43 -19.57
N GLY A 48 20.34 -4.32 -18.95
CA GLY A 48 19.17 -3.62 -19.51
C GLY A 48 18.54 -4.19 -20.79
N SER A 49 18.80 -5.45 -21.18
CA SER A 49 18.48 -5.95 -22.53
C SER A 49 17.45 -7.07 -22.64
N ALA A 50 16.68 -7.40 -21.59
CA ALA A 50 15.62 -8.40 -21.70
C ALA A 50 14.30 -7.94 -21.05
N LYS A 51 13.21 -7.90 -21.85
CA LYS A 51 11.84 -7.87 -21.33
C LYS A 51 11.47 -9.30 -20.88
N PRO A 52 11.13 -9.54 -19.60
CA PRO A 52 10.72 -10.88 -19.17
C PRO A 52 9.24 -11.15 -19.48
N PRO A 53 8.85 -12.43 -19.64
CA PRO A 53 7.47 -12.83 -19.88
C PRO A 53 6.58 -12.56 -18.66
N GLY A 54 5.28 -12.38 -18.88
CA GLY A 54 4.30 -12.20 -17.81
C GLY A 54 4.28 -13.43 -16.89
N PHE A 55 4.58 -13.21 -15.61
CA PHE A 55 4.52 -14.23 -14.57
C PHE A 55 3.28 -14.01 -13.69
N TYR A 56 2.82 -15.09 -13.04
CA TYR A 56 1.61 -15.29 -12.20
C TYR A 56 0.43 -15.89 -12.99
N ARG A 57 -0.11 -17.11 -12.73
CA ARG A 57 -0.53 -17.75 -11.46
C ARG A 57 -0.84 -19.26 -11.61
N ASP A 58 -1.18 -19.94 -10.50
CA ASP A 58 -2.35 -20.84 -10.46
C ASP A 58 -3.14 -20.78 -9.12
N SER A 59 -4.34 -21.34 -9.13
CA SER A 59 -5.45 -21.26 -8.16
C SER A 59 -5.28 -22.06 -6.86
N THR A 60 -4.07 -22.56 -6.57
CA THR A 60 -3.80 -23.37 -5.36
C THR A 60 -2.99 -22.65 -4.28
N GLY A 61 -2.59 -21.39 -4.51
CA GLY A 61 -1.80 -20.62 -3.54
C GLY A 61 -0.33 -21.04 -3.43
N ASP A 62 0.14 -21.97 -4.25
CA ASP A 62 1.58 -22.15 -4.47
C ASP A 62 2.03 -21.08 -5.47
N LEU A 63 2.77 -20.08 -4.97
CA LEU A 63 3.64 -19.26 -5.83
C LEU A 63 4.45 -20.25 -6.66
N ALA A 64 4.08 -20.40 -7.94
CA ALA A 64 4.70 -21.34 -8.86
C ALA A 64 6.21 -21.20 -8.78
N ARG A 65 6.82 -22.09 -8.01
CA ARG A 65 8.25 -22.22 -7.67
C ARG A 65 8.99 -20.90 -7.75
N GLU A 66 9.35 -20.34 -6.60
CA GLU A 66 10.36 -19.29 -6.41
C GLU A 66 11.64 -19.55 -7.24
N THR A 67 11.54 -19.31 -8.56
CA THR A 67 12.60 -19.58 -9.50
C THR A 67 13.59 -18.46 -9.34
N ILE A 68 14.85 -18.75 -9.68
CA ILE A 68 15.88 -17.71 -9.76
C ILE A 68 15.40 -16.55 -10.64
N SER A 69 14.64 -16.84 -11.70
CA SER A 69 14.03 -15.84 -12.59
C SER A 69 13.02 -14.93 -11.87
N PHE A 70 12.16 -15.50 -11.01
CA PHE A 70 11.22 -14.71 -10.22
C PHE A 70 11.94 -13.75 -9.27
N TYR A 71 12.88 -14.26 -8.47
CA TYR A 71 13.62 -13.40 -7.56
C TYR A 71 14.49 -12.36 -8.27
N ALA A 72 15.06 -12.70 -9.43
CA ALA A 72 15.79 -11.74 -10.25
C ALA A 72 14.87 -10.64 -10.78
N TRP A 73 13.67 -10.99 -11.26
CA TRP A 73 12.66 -10.01 -11.69
C TRP A 73 12.17 -9.14 -10.54
N TYR A 74 11.89 -9.74 -9.38
CA TYR A 74 11.49 -9.03 -8.18
C TYR A 74 12.56 -8.03 -7.73
N ALA A 75 13.83 -8.46 -7.66
CA ALA A 75 14.95 -7.59 -7.34
C ALA A 75 15.16 -6.50 -8.39
N TYR A 76 14.93 -6.80 -9.66
CA TYR A 76 14.96 -5.81 -10.74
C TYR A 76 13.88 -4.74 -10.52
N LYS A 77 12.61 -5.12 -10.30
CA LYS A 77 11.53 -4.17 -10.03
C LYS A 77 11.79 -3.33 -8.79
N TYR A 78 12.35 -3.93 -7.73
CA TYR A 78 12.72 -3.21 -6.52
C TYR A 78 13.70 -2.05 -6.82
N VAL A 79 14.66 -2.24 -7.73
CA VAL A 79 15.63 -1.20 -8.13
C VAL A 79 15.09 -0.29 -9.24
N HIS A 80 14.28 -0.84 -10.14
CA HIS A 80 13.71 -0.19 -11.32
C HIS A 80 12.18 -0.36 -11.32
N PRO A 81 11.46 0.43 -10.51
CA PRO A 81 10.01 0.31 -10.43
C PRO A 81 9.36 0.55 -11.78
N VAL A 82 8.25 -0.15 -12.02
CA VAL A 82 7.47 0.00 -13.25
C VAL A 82 6.60 1.24 -13.10
N LYS A 83 6.95 2.31 -13.81
CA LYS A 83 6.27 3.63 -13.71
C LYS A 83 5.32 3.95 -14.86
N THR A 84 5.28 3.07 -15.85
CA THR A 84 4.54 3.25 -17.10
C THR A 84 3.45 2.21 -17.21
N ALA A 85 2.31 2.60 -17.76
CA ALA A 85 1.21 1.71 -18.10
C ALA A 85 0.79 1.88 -19.56
N ALA A 86 -0.18 1.07 -19.98
CA ALA A 86 -0.79 1.21 -21.29
C ALA A 86 -1.40 2.63 -21.46
N PRO A 87 -1.25 3.30 -22.61
CA PRO A 87 -1.69 4.69 -22.80
C PRO A 87 -3.16 4.96 -22.44
N GLU A 88 -4.04 3.99 -22.70
CA GLU A 88 -5.45 4.00 -22.37
C GLU A 88 -5.69 4.02 -20.86
N LEU A 89 -4.91 3.25 -20.09
CA LEU A 89 -5.00 3.21 -18.65
C LEU A 89 -4.47 4.52 -18.04
N VAL A 90 -3.35 5.02 -18.55
CA VAL A 90 -2.84 6.34 -18.17
C VAL A 90 -3.88 7.42 -18.46
N ARG A 91 -4.50 7.39 -19.65
CA ARG A 91 -5.55 8.33 -20.03
C ARG A 91 -6.76 8.23 -19.11
N HIS A 92 -7.23 7.03 -18.80
CA HIS A 92 -8.35 6.78 -17.89
C HIS A 92 -8.16 7.52 -16.56
N PHE A 93 -7.00 7.33 -15.91
CA PHE A 93 -6.70 7.98 -14.63
C PHE A 93 -6.46 9.49 -14.79
N LYS A 94 -5.79 9.92 -15.86
CA LYS A 94 -5.52 11.35 -16.12
C LYS A 94 -6.78 12.17 -16.40
N THR A 95 -7.86 11.53 -16.83
CA THR A 95 -9.16 12.18 -17.08
C THR A 95 -10.10 12.15 -15.88
N GLN A 96 -9.70 11.56 -14.75
CA GLN A 96 -10.54 11.52 -13.55
C GLN A 96 -10.80 12.92 -13.02
N ASP A 97 -12.07 13.27 -12.88
CA ASP A 97 -12.51 14.38 -12.04
C ASP A 97 -12.85 13.78 -10.67
N LEU A 98 -12.06 14.10 -9.65
CA LEU A 98 -12.29 13.61 -8.29
C LEU A 98 -13.18 14.57 -7.49
N LYS A 99 -14.06 15.31 -8.19
CA LYS A 99 -15.07 16.15 -7.57
C LYS A 99 -16.33 15.34 -7.40
N PHE A 100 -16.90 15.37 -6.21
CA PHE A 100 -18.11 14.65 -5.87
C PHE A 100 -19.29 15.62 -5.78
N THR A 101 -20.48 15.10 -5.99
CA THR A 101 -21.74 15.84 -5.87
C THR A 101 -22.08 16.08 -4.40
N ALA A 102 -21.40 17.08 -3.83
CA ALA A 102 -21.56 17.52 -2.45
C ALA A 102 -22.98 18.00 -2.14
N PHE A 103 -23.34 17.99 -0.85
CA PHE A 103 -24.57 18.66 -0.41
C PHE A 103 -24.31 20.17 -0.34
N PRO A 104 -25.33 21.01 -0.63
CA PRO A 104 -25.22 22.45 -0.39
C PRO A 104 -24.89 22.72 1.09
N GLU A 105 -23.97 23.65 1.36
CA GLU A 105 -23.54 24.02 2.73
C GLU A 105 -24.69 24.58 3.59
N THR A 106 -25.79 24.99 2.96
CA THR A 106 -26.97 25.57 3.61
C THR A 106 -27.90 24.54 4.25
N ILE A 107 -27.68 23.23 4.01
CA ILE A 107 -28.50 22.16 4.59
C ILE A 107 -27.86 21.70 5.91
N PRO A 108 -28.63 21.51 7.00
CA PRO A 108 -28.13 20.84 8.20
C PRO A 108 -27.69 19.42 7.87
N ILE A 109 -26.40 19.11 8.08
CA ILE A 109 -25.84 17.80 7.78
C ILE A 109 -24.95 17.32 8.91
N SER A 110 -24.95 16.01 9.16
CA SER A 110 -23.89 15.37 9.92
C SER A 110 -22.67 15.25 9.02
N ARG A 111 -21.48 15.59 9.54
CA ARG A 111 -20.21 15.41 8.84
C ARG A 111 -19.27 14.53 9.65
N ILE A 112 -18.46 13.78 8.93
CA ILE A 112 -17.31 13.08 9.50
C ILE A 112 -16.12 13.16 8.54
N LYS A 113 -14.92 13.03 9.09
CA LYS A 113 -13.67 12.90 8.35
C LYS A 113 -13.02 11.55 8.65
N ILE A 114 -12.87 10.71 7.62
CA ILE A 114 -12.00 9.54 7.68
C ILE A 114 -10.61 9.96 7.20
N VAL A 115 -9.58 9.51 7.90
CA VAL A 115 -8.20 9.58 7.42
C VAL A 115 -7.68 8.17 7.18
N ALA A 116 -7.05 7.92 6.03
CA ALA A 116 -6.52 6.61 5.68
C ALA A 116 -5.03 6.69 5.33
N ALA A 117 -4.26 5.80 5.93
CA ALA A 117 -2.86 5.55 5.62
C ALA A 117 -2.68 4.19 4.95
N GLY A 118 -1.65 4.07 4.12
CA GLY A 118 -1.30 2.80 3.47
C GLY A 118 -0.55 1.84 4.37
N ASP A 119 0.46 1.18 3.81
CA ASP A 119 1.20 0.09 4.46
C ASP A 119 2.04 0.60 5.63
N ILE A 120 1.85 -0.01 6.81
CA ILE A 120 2.58 0.27 8.05
C ILE A 120 3.49 -0.92 8.37
N MET A 121 4.71 -0.87 7.82
CA MET A 121 5.78 -1.85 8.02
C MET A 121 6.75 -1.37 9.10
N VAL A 122 6.48 -1.71 10.37
CA VAL A 122 7.32 -1.24 11.50
C VAL A 122 8.74 -1.79 11.37
N LYS A 123 9.70 -0.92 11.05
CA LYS A 123 11.10 -1.31 10.91
C LYS A 123 11.65 -1.83 12.24
N THR A 124 12.53 -2.83 12.16
CA THR A 124 13.16 -3.42 13.36
C THR A 124 13.93 -2.42 14.23
N ARG A 125 14.47 -1.37 13.61
CA ARG A 125 15.22 -0.29 14.28
C ARG A 125 14.33 0.81 14.85
N MET A 126 13.03 0.86 14.52
CA MET A 126 12.12 1.86 15.09
C MET A 126 11.83 1.55 16.56
N SER A 127 11.75 2.62 17.35
CA SER A 127 11.44 2.65 18.78
C SER A 127 10.88 4.03 19.12
N ARG A 128 10.27 4.19 20.31
CA ARG A 128 9.78 5.51 20.74
C ARG A 128 10.88 6.57 20.76
N ALA A 129 12.10 6.19 21.17
CA ALA A 129 13.23 7.10 21.32
C ALA A 129 13.72 7.72 20.00
N ASN A 130 13.61 6.99 18.87
CA ASN A 130 14.01 7.48 17.55
C ASN A 130 12.84 7.79 16.62
N SER A 131 11.62 7.79 17.17
CA SER A 131 10.38 8.07 16.44
C SER A 131 9.51 9.09 17.21
N SER A 132 10.08 9.85 18.14
CA SER A 132 9.31 10.80 18.97
C SER A 132 8.65 11.90 18.14
N HIS A 133 9.23 12.20 16.97
CA HIS A 133 8.77 13.21 16.02
C HIS A 133 8.11 12.60 14.77
N LEU A 134 7.72 11.32 14.84
CA LEU A 134 7.26 10.59 13.66
C LEU A 134 6.06 11.26 12.99
N PHE A 135 5.17 11.86 13.77
CA PHE A 135 3.88 12.37 13.31
C PHE A 135 3.75 13.88 13.33
N ASP A 136 4.78 14.64 13.74
CA ASP A 136 4.67 16.08 14.00
C ASP A 136 3.99 16.86 12.86
N ASP A 137 4.39 16.60 11.60
CA ASP A 137 3.87 17.32 10.43
C ASP A 137 2.42 16.93 10.06
N ILE A 138 1.94 15.79 10.55
CA ILE A 138 0.62 15.22 10.20
C ILE A 138 -0.30 14.99 11.41
N ALA A 139 0.15 15.37 12.62
CA ALA A 139 -0.57 15.13 13.87
C ALA A 139 -1.97 15.76 13.81
N ARG A 140 -2.06 16.99 13.31
CA ARG A 140 -3.33 17.72 13.16
C ARG A 140 -4.36 16.95 12.32
N GLN A 141 -3.93 16.25 11.28
CA GLN A 141 -4.81 15.51 10.37
C GLN A 141 -5.34 14.26 11.04
N LEU A 142 -4.52 13.59 11.85
CA LEU A 142 -4.94 12.44 12.65
C LEU A 142 -5.83 12.86 13.83
N GLU A 143 -5.50 13.96 14.52
CA GLU A 143 -6.28 14.50 15.65
C GLU A 143 -7.68 15.00 15.25
N HIS A 144 -7.83 15.55 14.04
CA HIS A 144 -9.12 16.00 13.52
C HIS A 144 -9.86 14.93 12.70
N ALA A 145 -9.33 13.71 12.61
CA ALA A 145 -10.07 12.61 12.02
C ALA A 145 -11.10 12.11 13.03
N ASP A 146 -12.31 11.82 12.55
CA ASP A 146 -13.31 11.08 13.31
C ASP A 146 -12.98 9.58 13.34
N ILE A 147 -12.30 9.09 12.29
CA ILE A 147 -11.78 7.72 12.18
C ILE A 147 -10.45 7.77 11.43
N ALA A 148 -9.37 7.24 12.00
CA ALA A 148 -8.14 6.97 11.27
C ALA A 148 -7.93 5.46 11.01
N PHE A 149 -7.69 5.11 9.74
CA PHE A 149 -7.47 3.76 9.25
C PHE A 149 -6.04 3.55 8.76
N GLY A 150 -5.48 2.34 8.95
CA GLY A 150 -4.21 1.94 8.32
C GLY A 150 -4.12 0.44 8.00
N ASN A 151 -3.20 0.05 7.12
CA ASN A 151 -2.86 -1.37 6.93
C ASN A 151 -1.68 -1.75 7.84
N LEU A 152 -1.94 -2.52 8.90
CA LEU A 152 -0.88 -3.06 9.77
C LEU A 152 -0.31 -4.32 9.11
N GLU A 153 0.75 -4.14 8.32
CA GLU A 153 1.24 -5.16 7.40
C GLU A 153 2.20 -6.18 8.03
N GLY A 154 1.79 -6.72 9.17
CA GLY A 154 2.55 -7.75 9.87
C GLY A 154 2.08 -7.96 11.30
N PRO A 155 2.50 -9.08 11.92
CA PRO A 155 2.12 -9.39 13.29
C PRO A 155 2.86 -8.48 14.27
N ALA A 156 2.22 -8.22 15.41
CA ALA A 156 2.78 -7.44 16.51
C ALA A 156 2.62 -8.20 17.84
N ASP A 157 3.05 -9.48 17.88
CA ASP A 157 2.95 -10.31 19.08
C ASP A 157 3.99 -9.85 20.12
N PRO A 158 3.56 -9.27 21.26
CA PRO A 158 4.46 -8.74 22.28
C PRO A 158 5.30 -9.83 22.98
N ARG A 159 4.95 -11.11 22.83
CA ARG A 159 5.71 -12.24 23.39
C ARG A 159 6.91 -12.63 22.52
N LYS A 160 6.93 -12.19 21.25
CA LYS A 160 7.96 -12.55 20.28
C LYS A 160 8.97 -11.44 20.11
N LYS A 161 10.19 -11.81 19.72
CA LYS A 161 11.25 -10.84 19.39
C LYS A 161 10.88 -10.08 18.12
N VAL A 162 11.32 -8.84 18.03
CA VAL A 162 11.19 -8.04 16.80
C VAL A 162 12.00 -8.70 15.68
N SER A 163 11.41 -8.82 14.49
CA SER A 163 12.06 -9.41 13.30
C SER A 163 11.69 -8.69 12.01
N ALA A 164 12.53 -8.86 10.98
CA ALA A 164 12.40 -8.27 9.66
C ALA A 164 12.05 -9.34 8.61
N PHE A 165 12.04 -8.92 7.33
CA PHE A 165 11.97 -9.82 6.18
C PHE A 165 12.84 -11.08 6.34
N PRO A 166 12.36 -12.27 5.95
CA PRO A 166 11.08 -12.56 5.29
C PRO A 166 9.94 -12.92 6.26
N ARG A 167 10.13 -12.73 7.57
CA ARG A 167 9.13 -13.06 8.60
C ARG A 167 9.12 -11.98 9.67
N TYR A 168 8.21 -11.04 9.52
CA TYR A 168 8.12 -9.90 10.41
C TYR A 168 7.55 -10.28 11.77
N ASN A 169 7.94 -9.50 12.77
CA ASN A 169 7.20 -9.32 14.00
C ASN A 169 7.52 -7.91 14.46
N PHE A 170 6.51 -7.05 14.42
CA PHE A 170 6.64 -5.64 14.70
C PHE A 170 6.83 -5.39 16.19
N ARG A 171 7.51 -4.29 16.51
CA ARG A 171 7.62 -3.81 17.87
C ARG A 171 6.25 -3.33 18.33
N SER A 172 5.61 -4.05 19.24
CA SER A 172 4.29 -3.72 19.78
C SER A 172 4.20 -2.30 20.35
N GLU A 173 5.26 -1.81 21.01
CA GLU A 173 5.38 -0.43 21.49
C GLU A 173 5.15 0.64 20.39
N MET A 174 5.54 0.34 19.15
CA MET A 174 5.29 1.25 18.02
C MET A 174 3.83 1.24 17.60
N VAL A 175 3.18 0.08 17.63
CA VAL A 175 1.74 -0.04 17.33
C VAL A 175 0.90 0.65 18.40
N GLU A 176 1.30 0.54 19.67
CA GLU A 176 0.72 1.33 20.76
C GLU A 176 0.88 2.84 20.50
N PHE A 177 2.06 3.27 20.04
CA PHE A 177 2.26 4.67 19.67
C PHE A 177 1.34 5.11 18.52
N PHE A 178 1.13 4.29 17.49
CA PHE A 178 0.20 4.63 16.42
C PHE A 178 -1.23 4.82 16.94
N ARG A 179 -1.68 3.96 17.85
CA ARG A 179 -2.97 4.14 18.53
C ARG A 179 -3.03 5.44 19.34
N GLN A 180 -1.95 5.79 20.05
CA GLN A 180 -1.87 7.03 20.83
C GLN A 180 -1.90 8.29 19.95
N THR A 181 -1.39 8.22 18.72
CA THR A 181 -1.44 9.32 17.75
C THR A 181 -2.82 9.48 17.10
N GLY A 182 -3.66 8.45 17.11
CA GLY A 182 -5.06 8.55 16.66
C GLY A 182 -5.54 7.44 15.72
N PHE A 183 -4.75 6.39 15.44
CA PHE A 183 -5.25 5.27 14.63
C PHE A 183 -6.32 4.46 15.36
N ASP A 184 -7.50 4.35 14.76
CA ASP A 184 -8.68 3.70 15.34
C ASP A 184 -8.95 2.31 14.75
N VAL A 185 -8.63 2.12 13.47
CA VAL A 185 -8.92 0.88 12.72
C VAL A 185 -7.68 0.39 11.97
N PHE A 186 -7.31 -0.87 12.16
CA PHE A 186 -6.31 -1.54 11.32
C PHE A 186 -6.90 -2.64 10.45
N SER A 187 -6.52 -2.66 9.16
CA SER A 187 -6.49 -3.91 8.42
C SER A 187 -5.37 -4.78 8.96
N THR A 188 -5.68 -6.05 9.15
CA THR A 188 -4.73 -7.11 9.52
C THR A 188 -4.66 -8.21 8.46
N ALA A 189 -5.45 -8.11 7.38
CA ALA A 189 -5.39 -9.01 6.22
C ALA A 189 -4.35 -8.48 5.22
N ASN A 190 -3.22 -9.15 5.16
CA ASN A 190 -2.14 -8.90 4.22
C ASN A 190 -1.31 -10.17 4.03
N ASN A 191 -0.38 -10.13 3.09
CA ASN A 191 0.52 -11.24 2.82
C ASN A 191 1.41 -11.62 4.02
N HIS A 192 1.59 -10.72 4.98
CA HIS A 192 2.37 -10.92 6.21
C HIS A 192 1.56 -11.36 7.44
N SER A 193 0.23 -11.51 7.35
CA SER A 193 -0.64 -11.87 8.48
C SER A 193 -0.21 -13.15 9.22
N LEU A 194 0.41 -14.10 8.51
CA LEU A 194 0.81 -15.41 9.05
C LEU A 194 2.33 -15.61 9.18
N ASP A 195 3.13 -14.53 9.10
CA ASP A 195 4.60 -14.62 9.18
C ASP A 195 5.12 -15.34 10.44
N GLN A 196 4.36 -15.22 11.53
CA GLN A 196 4.66 -15.80 12.83
C GLN A 196 3.70 -16.94 13.21
N GLY A 197 2.89 -17.40 12.26
CA GLY A 197 1.90 -18.46 12.43
C GLY A 197 0.65 -18.05 13.20
N TRP A 198 -0.27 -19.02 13.34
CA TRP A 198 -1.58 -18.86 13.96
C TRP A 198 -1.53 -18.22 15.36
N ASP A 199 -0.69 -18.74 16.27
CA ASP A 199 -0.66 -18.23 17.64
C ASP A 199 -0.28 -16.74 17.69
N SER A 200 0.57 -16.28 16.78
CA SER A 200 0.97 -14.88 16.72
C SER A 200 -0.10 -13.99 16.10
N LEU A 201 -0.89 -14.51 15.16
CA LEU A 201 -2.08 -13.83 14.63
C LEU A 201 -3.05 -13.57 15.79
N VAL A 202 -3.40 -14.61 16.55
CA VAL A 202 -4.30 -14.50 17.71
C VAL A 202 -3.78 -13.45 18.71
N GLN A 203 -2.51 -13.50 19.07
CA GLN A 203 -1.95 -12.52 20.00
C GLN A 203 -1.88 -11.10 19.46
N THR A 204 -1.68 -10.94 18.15
CA THR A 204 -1.68 -9.61 17.54
C THR A 204 -3.07 -9.00 17.71
N LEU A 205 -4.12 -9.78 17.45
CA LEU A 205 -5.49 -9.33 17.68
C LEU A 205 -5.75 -9.06 19.18
N ASP A 206 -5.30 -9.93 20.09
CA ASP A 206 -5.50 -9.73 21.53
C ASP A 206 -4.80 -8.46 22.02
N PHE A 207 -3.67 -8.15 21.41
CA PHE A 207 -2.94 -6.93 21.67
C PHE A 207 -3.68 -5.69 21.15
N LEU A 208 -4.24 -5.72 19.93
CA LEU A 208 -5.05 -4.64 19.39
C LEU A 208 -6.32 -4.39 20.22
N ASP A 209 -7.01 -5.45 20.65
CA ASP A 209 -8.20 -5.34 21.52
C ASP A 209 -7.86 -4.68 22.86
N ARG A 210 -6.72 -5.03 23.47
CA ARG A 210 -6.26 -4.38 24.72
C ARG A 210 -5.94 -2.89 24.53
N LEU A 211 -5.56 -2.48 23.33
CA LEU A 211 -5.34 -1.07 22.99
C LEU A 211 -6.64 -0.34 22.64
N GLY A 212 -7.78 -1.05 22.54
CA GLY A 212 -9.04 -0.49 22.07
C GLY A 212 -8.95 -0.03 20.61
N VAL A 213 -8.19 -0.75 19.78
CA VAL A 213 -8.09 -0.54 18.34
C VAL A 213 -9.00 -1.55 17.65
N TYR A 214 -9.85 -1.08 16.75
CA TYR A 214 -10.63 -1.99 15.92
C TYR A 214 -9.74 -2.66 14.88
N HIS A 215 -10.00 -3.93 14.56
CA HIS A 215 -9.26 -4.64 13.53
C HIS A 215 -10.20 -5.40 12.60
N THR A 216 -9.76 -5.61 11.35
CA THR A 216 -10.54 -6.36 10.35
C THR A 216 -9.62 -7.17 9.43
N GLY A 217 -10.16 -8.24 8.84
CA GLY A 217 -9.46 -9.09 7.86
C GLY A 217 -8.82 -10.37 8.39
N THR A 218 -8.61 -10.50 9.70
CA THR A 218 -8.21 -11.76 10.34
C THR A 218 -9.08 -12.04 11.57
N ALA A 219 -9.12 -13.31 12.00
CA ALA A 219 -10.02 -13.75 13.07
C ALA A 219 -9.47 -14.94 13.86
N ARG A 220 -9.86 -15.04 15.13
CA ARG A 220 -9.53 -16.15 16.04
C ARG A 220 -10.54 -17.29 15.95
N SER A 221 -11.72 -17.04 15.38
CA SER A 221 -12.79 -18.02 15.25
C SER A 221 -13.68 -17.73 14.04
N LYS A 222 -14.52 -18.71 13.68
CA LYS A 222 -15.52 -18.55 12.62
C LYS A 222 -16.52 -17.45 12.95
N GLU A 223 -16.97 -17.46 14.20
CA GLU A 223 -17.97 -16.52 14.69
C GLU A 223 -17.43 -15.09 14.62
N GLU A 224 -16.17 -14.89 15.04
CA GLU A 224 -15.49 -13.62 14.92
C GLU A 224 -15.34 -13.18 13.46
N ARG A 225 -14.92 -14.08 12.56
CA ARG A 225 -14.82 -13.78 11.12
C ARG A 225 -16.16 -13.32 10.54
N ASP A 226 -17.25 -14.00 10.90
CA ASP A 226 -18.56 -13.74 10.32
C ASP A 226 -19.25 -12.50 10.92
N ASN A 227 -18.86 -12.05 12.12
CA ASN A 227 -19.61 -11.01 12.85
C ASN A 227 -18.77 -9.82 13.38
N ASN A 228 -17.43 -9.91 13.43
CA ASN A 228 -16.60 -8.94 14.15
C ASN A 228 -15.88 -7.91 13.28
N PHE A 229 -16.23 -7.80 11.99
CA PHE A 229 -15.76 -6.62 11.24
C PHE A 229 -16.42 -5.34 11.83
N PRO A 230 -15.67 -4.22 11.95
CA PRO A 230 -16.18 -3.00 12.57
C PRO A 230 -17.32 -2.39 11.77
N VAL A 231 -18.40 -2.00 12.47
CA VAL A 231 -19.44 -1.11 11.96
C VAL A 231 -19.55 0.03 12.97
N LEU A 232 -18.95 1.17 12.64
CA LEU A 232 -18.81 2.32 13.54
C LEU A 232 -19.92 3.33 13.25
N ASP A 233 -20.62 3.80 14.28
CA ASP A 233 -21.56 4.92 14.20
C ASP A 233 -20.85 6.17 14.70
N VAL A 234 -20.57 7.10 13.78
CA VAL A 234 -19.90 8.36 14.11
C VAL A 234 -20.72 9.51 13.56
N ASN A 235 -21.12 10.41 14.44
CA ASN A 235 -22.04 11.52 14.14
C ASN A 235 -23.31 11.10 13.39
N GLY A 236 -23.84 9.90 13.65
CA GLY A 236 -25.06 9.38 13.03
C GLY A 236 -24.86 8.81 11.62
N ILE A 237 -23.60 8.57 11.22
CA ILE A 237 -23.23 7.91 9.96
C ILE A 237 -22.61 6.56 10.30
N ARG A 238 -23.23 5.47 9.84
CA ARG A 238 -22.75 4.10 10.10
C ARG A 238 -21.83 3.59 9.00
N ILE A 239 -20.61 3.20 9.34
CA ILE A 239 -19.55 2.83 8.39
C ILE A 239 -18.98 1.46 8.73
N ALA A 240 -18.95 0.56 7.74
CA ALA A 240 -18.29 -0.74 7.87
C ALA A 240 -16.89 -0.74 7.27
N PHE A 241 -15.96 -1.45 7.90
CA PHE A 241 -14.60 -1.69 7.38
C PHE A 241 -14.35 -3.17 7.13
N LEU A 242 -14.12 -3.55 5.88
CA LEU A 242 -13.87 -4.92 5.45
C LEU A 242 -12.47 -5.00 4.82
N ALA A 243 -11.63 -5.93 5.29
CA ALA A 243 -10.30 -6.13 4.71
C ALA A 243 -10.07 -7.56 4.22
N TYR A 244 -9.25 -7.67 3.17
CA TYR A 244 -8.95 -8.92 2.48
C TYR A 244 -7.51 -8.89 1.96
N THR A 245 -6.92 -10.06 1.78
CA THR A 245 -5.61 -10.19 1.13
C THR A 245 -5.63 -11.25 0.05
N PHE A 246 -4.82 -11.05 -0.99
CA PHE A 246 -4.68 -12.01 -2.08
C PHE A 246 -3.80 -13.21 -1.75
N ALA A 247 -2.90 -13.11 -0.78
CA ALA A 247 -1.95 -14.17 -0.47
C ALA A 247 -1.48 -14.12 0.99
N THR A 248 -0.66 -15.09 1.38
CA THR A 248 -0.02 -15.18 2.71
C THR A 248 1.49 -15.46 2.58
N ASN A 249 2.13 -15.04 1.48
CA ASN A 249 3.55 -15.31 1.19
C ASN A 249 3.93 -16.81 1.31
N GLY A 250 3.05 -17.69 0.82
CA GLY A 250 3.22 -19.15 0.89
C GLY A 250 3.07 -19.74 2.31
N ARG A 251 2.61 -18.96 3.29
CA ARG A 251 2.30 -19.48 4.63
C ARG A 251 0.96 -20.20 4.59
N LYS A 252 1.01 -21.52 4.81
CA LYS A 252 -0.19 -22.36 4.82
C LYS A 252 -1.20 -21.89 5.87
N ILE A 253 -2.41 -21.57 5.44
CA ILE A 253 -3.56 -21.39 6.31
C ILE A 253 -3.87 -22.76 6.94
N PRO A 254 -3.99 -22.89 8.28
CA PRO A 254 -4.26 -24.20 8.87
C PRO A 254 -5.63 -24.72 8.43
N GLU A 255 -5.71 -26.02 8.12
CA GLU A 255 -6.89 -26.63 7.48
C GLU A 255 -8.13 -26.61 8.36
N ASP A 256 -7.95 -26.72 9.67
CA ASP A 256 -9.00 -26.60 10.68
C ASP A 256 -9.37 -25.14 10.98
N LYS A 257 -8.75 -24.21 10.25
CA LYS A 257 -8.73 -22.77 10.49
C LYS A 257 -8.84 -21.93 9.20
N PRO A 258 -9.74 -22.25 8.25
CA PRO A 258 -9.79 -21.55 6.96
C PRO A 258 -10.25 -20.09 7.07
N TRP A 259 -10.82 -19.70 8.20
CA TRP A 259 -11.41 -18.37 8.46
C TRP A 259 -10.45 -17.31 9.01
N CYS A 260 -9.16 -17.63 9.17
CA CYS A 260 -8.29 -16.84 10.05
C CYS A 260 -7.74 -15.63 9.32
N VAL A 261 -7.76 -15.71 7.98
CA VAL A 261 -7.37 -14.67 7.07
C VAL A 261 -8.46 -14.63 6.00
N ASN A 262 -9.01 -13.45 5.75
CA ASN A 262 -9.93 -13.21 4.65
C ASN A 262 -9.15 -13.24 3.33
N LEU A 263 -8.93 -14.44 2.80
CA LEU A 263 -8.17 -14.68 1.57
C LEU A 263 -9.10 -14.57 0.35
N VAL A 264 -8.80 -13.64 -0.56
CA VAL A 264 -9.51 -13.46 -1.84
C VAL A 264 -8.46 -13.18 -2.91
N ASP A 265 -8.33 -14.10 -3.88
CA ASP A 265 -7.21 -14.13 -4.79
C ASP A 265 -7.33 -13.09 -5.93
N PHE A 266 -7.35 -11.79 -5.61
CA PHE A 266 -7.66 -10.67 -6.53
C PHE A 266 -6.79 -10.60 -7.79
N ASN A 267 -5.50 -10.92 -7.68
CA ASN A 267 -4.52 -10.82 -8.76
C ASN A 267 -4.62 -11.92 -9.85
N VAL A 268 -5.76 -12.61 -9.97
CA VAL A 268 -5.89 -13.81 -10.81
C VAL A 268 -5.59 -13.51 -12.26
N ILE A 269 -4.92 -14.45 -12.93
CA ILE A 269 -4.56 -14.31 -14.35
C ILE A 269 -5.16 -15.50 -15.09
N GLY A 270 -5.91 -15.19 -16.15
CA GLY A 270 -6.53 -16.19 -17.02
C GLY A 270 -7.95 -16.61 -16.63
N GLU A 271 -8.45 -16.19 -15.47
CA GLU A 271 -9.83 -16.42 -15.01
C GLU A 271 -10.34 -15.21 -14.20
N GLU A 272 -11.60 -15.25 -13.77
CA GLU A 272 -12.20 -14.20 -12.92
C GLU A 272 -12.01 -14.55 -11.43
N PRO A 273 -11.67 -13.57 -10.57
CA PRO A 273 -11.55 -13.85 -9.15
C PRO A 273 -12.92 -14.18 -8.53
N ASP A 274 -12.93 -15.13 -7.61
CA ASP A 274 -14.09 -15.41 -6.76
C ASP A 274 -14.24 -14.30 -5.71
N LEU A 275 -15.25 -13.45 -5.89
CA LEU A 275 -15.57 -12.33 -5.01
C LEU A 275 -16.76 -12.65 -4.07
N SER A 276 -17.19 -13.91 -3.99
CA SER A 276 -18.37 -14.33 -3.20
C SER A 276 -18.23 -13.98 -1.72
N LEU A 277 -17.02 -14.10 -1.17
CA LEU A 277 -16.70 -13.72 0.21
C LEU A 277 -16.97 -12.23 0.44
N VAL A 278 -16.44 -11.39 -0.45
CA VAL A 278 -16.58 -9.93 -0.36
C VAL A 278 -18.03 -9.52 -0.52
N GLN A 279 -18.75 -10.12 -1.47
CA GLN A 279 -20.17 -9.87 -1.68
C GLN A 279 -21.02 -10.25 -0.45
N LYS A 280 -20.75 -11.41 0.16
CA LYS A 280 -21.42 -11.86 1.39
C LYS A 280 -21.21 -10.86 2.52
N ASP A 281 -19.99 -10.40 2.72
CA ASP A 281 -19.66 -9.50 3.82
C ASP A 281 -20.19 -8.08 3.60
N ILE A 282 -20.19 -7.57 2.36
CA ILE A 282 -20.89 -6.31 2.01
C ILE A 282 -22.36 -6.42 2.38
N LYS A 283 -23.03 -7.52 2.00
CA LYS A 283 -24.43 -7.76 2.35
C LYS A 283 -24.64 -7.82 3.87
N ALA A 284 -23.75 -8.48 4.60
CA ALA A 284 -23.80 -8.55 6.05
C ALA A 284 -23.61 -7.16 6.70
N ALA A 285 -22.69 -6.34 6.19
CA ALA A 285 -22.49 -4.97 6.64
C ALA A 285 -23.75 -4.12 6.44
N ARG A 286 -24.38 -4.19 5.26
CA ARG A 286 -25.67 -3.52 5.00
C ARG A 286 -26.78 -4.01 5.91
N ALA A 287 -26.87 -5.31 6.16
CA ALA A 287 -27.85 -5.89 7.09
C ALA A 287 -27.65 -5.41 8.54
N ARG A 288 -26.40 -5.10 8.93
CA ARG A 288 -26.05 -4.46 10.20
C ARG A 288 -26.27 -2.93 10.21
N GLY A 289 -26.81 -2.38 9.13
CA GLY A 289 -27.18 -0.97 9.01
C GLY A 289 -26.06 -0.04 8.54
N ALA A 290 -24.96 -0.57 8.00
CA ALA A 290 -23.90 0.27 7.43
C ALA A 290 -24.42 1.07 6.24
N GLU A 291 -24.31 2.39 6.32
CA GLU A 291 -24.65 3.34 5.26
C GLU A 291 -23.48 3.51 4.28
N VAL A 292 -22.25 3.30 4.77
CA VAL A 292 -21.02 3.32 3.99
C VAL A 292 -20.25 2.02 4.22
N VAL A 293 -19.75 1.39 3.15
CA VAL A 293 -18.91 0.20 3.22
C VAL A 293 -17.56 0.51 2.60
N VAL A 294 -16.53 0.51 3.45
CA VAL A 294 -15.12 0.61 3.06
C VAL A 294 -14.56 -0.79 2.87
N VAL A 295 -13.99 -1.06 1.71
CA VAL A 295 -13.27 -2.30 1.40
C VAL A 295 -11.78 -1.99 1.26
N ALA A 296 -10.94 -2.67 2.03
CA ALA A 296 -9.50 -2.51 2.02
C ALA A 296 -8.83 -3.79 1.48
N PRO A 297 -8.68 -3.92 0.15
CA PRO A 297 -7.97 -5.04 -0.45
C PRO A 297 -6.46 -4.82 -0.38
N HIS A 298 -5.73 -5.84 0.05
CA HIS A 298 -4.29 -5.95 -0.10
C HIS A 298 -4.04 -6.77 -1.39
N TRP A 299 -3.63 -6.10 -2.48
CA TRP A 299 -3.73 -6.61 -3.87
C TRP A 299 -2.77 -5.92 -4.86
N SER A 300 -2.90 -6.14 -6.17
CA SER A 300 -2.02 -5.57 -7.21
C SER A 300 -0.58 -6.09 -7.09
N LEU A 301 0.38 -5.47 -7.78
CA LEU A 301 1.73 -5.98 -7.98
C LEU A 301 2.78 -5.07 -7.34
N GLU A 302 3.66 -5.65 -6.52
CA GLU A 302 4.76 -4.92 -5.88
C GLU A 302 5.61 -4.13 -6.88
N TYR A 303 5.85 -2.86 -6.54
CA TYR A 303 6.70 -1.91 -7.27
C TYR A 303 6.19 -1.52 -8.66
N GLU A 304 4.88 -1.61 -8.88
CA GLU A 304 4.21 -1.12 -10.09
C GLU A 304 3.32 0.08 -9.72
N PHE A 305 3.55 1.21 -10.37
CA PHE A 305 2.87 2.48 -10.09
C PHE A 305 1.50 2.60 -10.77
N TYR A 306 1.04 1.54 -11.43
CA TYR A 306 -0.29 1.44 -12.01
C TYR A 306 -0.83 0.04 -11.76
N PRO A 307 -2.11 -0.08 -11.36
CA PRO A 307 -2.73 -1.38 -11.24
C PRO A 307 -2.88 -1.99 -12.64
N PRO A 308 -2.78 -3.31 -12.79
CA PRO A 308 -3.17 -3.95 -14.05
C PRO A 308 -4.65 -3.66 -14.39
N GLU A 309 -5.00 -3.56 -15.67
CA GLU A 309 -6.39 -3.28 -16.10
C GLU A 309 -7.42 -4.27 -15.52
N ARG A 310 -7.05 -5.53 -15.38
CA ARG A 310 -7.90 -6.55 -14.73
C ARG A 310 -8.20 -6.21 -13.26
N LEU A 311 -7.24 -5.63 -12.53
CA LEU A 311 -7.45 -5.18 -11.15
C LEU A 311 -8.35 -3.96 -11.11
N VAL A 312 -8.28 -3.09 -12.12
CA VAL A 312 -9.24 -1.99 -12.28
C VAL A 312 -10.67 -2.50 -12.43
N ALA A 313 -10.86 -3.49 -13.30
CA ALA A 313 -12.16 -4.15 -13.45
C ALA A 313 -12.64 -4.83 -12.15
N VAL A 314 -11.74 -5.43 -11.37
CA VAL A 314 -12.07 -5.97 -10.03
C VAL A 314 -12.52 -4.86 -9.08
N GLY A 315 -11.83 -3.72 -9.05
CA GLY A 315 -12.23 -2.54 -8.27
C GLY A 315 -13.66 -2.08 -8.61
N HIS A 316 -13.96 -1.94 -9.90
CA HIS A 316 -15.32 -1.61 -10.37
C HIS A 316 -16.34 -2.65 -9.94
N ARG A 317 -16.05 -3.95 -10.07
CA ARG A 317 -16.94 -5.03 -9.62
C ARG A 317 -17.22 -4.98 -8.11
N LEU A 318 -16.21 -4.67 -7.29
CA LEU A 318 -16.38 -4.51 -5.85
C LEU A 318 -17.33 -3.35 -5.53
N ILE A 319 -17.20 -2.23 -6.24
CA ILE A 319 -18.14 -1.12 -6.13
C ILE A 319 -19.54 -1.56 -6.56
N GLU A 320 -19.70 -2.22 -7.71
CA GLU A 320 -21.00 -2.71 -8.20
C GLU A 320 -21.70 -3.68 -7.22
N MET A 321 -20.93 -4.41 -6.41
CA MET A 321 -21.44 -5.28 -5.34
C MET A 321 -21.91 -4.52 -4.09
N GLY A 322 -21.61 -3.23 -3.98
CA GLY A 322 -22.07 -2.35 -2.90
C GLY A 322 -20.96 -1.79 -1.99
N ALA A 323 -19.68 -1.97 -2.33
CA ALA A 323 -18.60 -1.19 -1.70
C ALA A 323 -18.69 0.28 -2.14
N ASP A 324 -18.36 1.24 -1.27
CA ASP A 324 -18.43 2.68 -1.57
C ASP A 324 -17.06 3.33 -1.68
N ILE A 325 -16.12 2.84 -0.88
CA ILE A 325 -14.75 3.33 -0.81
C ILE A 325 -13.84 2.12 -0.87
N ILE A 326 -12.86 2.14 -1.78
CA ILE A 326 -11.80 1.13 -1.84
C ILE A 326 -10.48 1.76 -1.42
N LEU A 327 -9.85 1.18 -0.39
CA LEU A 327 -8.55 1.60 0.15
C LEU A 327 -7.51 0.50 -0.13
N GLY A 328 -6.93 0.52 -1.32
CA GLY A 328 -5.95 -0.47 -1.75
C GLY A 328 -4.57 -0.31 -1.07
N SER A 329 -3.85 -1.43 -0.97
CA SER A 329 -2.53 -1.56 -0.36
C SER A 329 -1.78 -2.75 -0.99
N HIS A 330 -0.49 -2.98 -0.63
CA HIS A 330 0.45 -4.03 -1.09
C HIS A 330 1.53 -3.62 -2.11
N PRO A 331 1.28 -2.81 -3.15
CA PRO A 331 2.31 -2.52 -4.15
C PRO A 331 3.58 -1.86 -3.59
N HIS A 332 3.55 -1.39 -2.33
CA HIS A 332 4.62 -0.64 -1.69
C HIS A 332 5.00 0.68 -2.41
N CYS A 333 4.19 1.08 -3.38
CA CYS A 333 4.23 2.35 -4.09
C CYS A 333 2.80 2.88 -4.27
N LEU A 334 2.69 4.17 -4.54
CA LEU A 334 1.41 4.79 -4.88
C LEU A 334 0.88 4.22 -6.20
N GLU A 335 -0.42 3.97 -6.24
CA GLU A 335 -1.15 3.72 -7.48
C GLU A 335 -2.29 4.76 -7.60
N PRO A 336 -2.75 5.07 -8.83
CA PRO A 336 -3.78 6.08 -9.07
C PRO A 336 -5.10 5.83 -8.31
N MET A 337 -5.95 6.83 -8.37
CA MET A 337 -7.30 6.82 -7.82
C MET A 337 -8.32 7.19 -8.88
N GLU A 338 -9.57 6.83 -8.65
CA GLU A 338 -10.68 7.15 -9.53
C GLU A 338 -11.97 7.41 -8.75
N LYS A 339 -12.82 8.24 -9.35
CA LYS A 339 -14.22 8.36 -9.01
C LYS A 339 -14.99 7.41 -9.93
N TYR A 340 -15.77 6.52 -9.36
CA TYR A 340 -16.59 5.57 -10.12
C TYR A 340 -18.07 5.83 -9.87
N ILE A 341 -18.85 5.91 -10.95
CA ILE A 341 -20.31 6.01 -10.88
C ILE A 341 -20.87 4.61 -11.11
N PRO A 342 -21.47 3.96 -10.10
CA PRO A 342 -22.03 2.63 -10.26
C PRO A 342 -23.16 2.61 -11.29
N GLN A 343 -23.20 1.56 -12.09
CA GLN A 343 -24.15 1.38 -13.18
C GLN A 343 -25.33 0.47 -12.80
N ASN A 344 -25.19 -0.35 -11.75
CA ASN A 344 -26.26 -1.23 -11.28
C ASN A 344 -27.35 -0.43 -10.54
N PRO A 345 -28.59 -0.32 -11.09
CA PRO A 345 -29.67 0.44 -10.46
C PRO A 345 -30.19 -0.20 -9.17
N GLY A 346 -29.92 -1.49 -8.96
CA GLY A 346 -30.27 -2.21 -7.72
C GLY A 346 -29.20 -2.12 -6.63
N ARG A 347 -28.08 -1.44 -6.88
CA ARG A 347 -26.99 -1.29 -5.91
C ARG A 347 -27.44 -0.42 -4.74
N VAL A 348 -27.05 -0.83 -3.53
CA VAL A 348 -27.19 -0.03 -2.30
C VAL A 348 -25.83 0.52 -1.89
N GLY A 349 -25.74 1.84 -1.76
CA GLY A 349 -24.53 2.54 -1.35
C GLY A 349 -24.56 4.00 -1.82
N LEU A 350 -23.38 4.63 -1.85
CA LEU A 350 -23.19 6.00 -2.33
C LEU A 350 -23.42 6.10 -3.85
N PRO A 351 -23.95 7.23 -4.35
CA PRO A 351 -24.16 7.45 -5.79
C PRO A 351 -22.85 7.60 -6.57
N GLU A 352 -21.80 8.08 -5.91
CA GLU A 352 -20.45 8.22 -6.45
C GLU A 352 -19.50 7.53 -5.46
N ALA A 353 -18.73 6.56 -5.96
CA ALA A 353 -17.78 5.79 -5.20
C ALA A 353 -16.35 6.31 -5.44
N PHE A 354 -15.47 6.01 -4.49
CA PHE A 354 -14.06 6.36 -4.57
C PHE A 354 -13.19 5.10 -4.50
N ILE A 355 -12.17 5.04 -5.35
CA ILE A 355 -11.20 3.95 -5.37
C ILE A 355 -9.81 4.58 -5.36
N ILE A 356 -8.96 4.15 -4.43
CA ILE A 356 -7.51 4.31 -4.55
C ILE A 356 -6.87 2.92 -4.59
N TYR A 357 -6.07 2.65 -5.61
CA TYR A 357 -5.54 1.31 -5.83
C TYR A 357 -4.37 0.98 -4.91
N SER A 358 -3.61 1.99 -4.49
CA SER A 358 -2.60 1.87 -3.44
C SER A 358 -2.28 3.23 -2.82
N LEU A 359 -2.35 3.30 -1.49
CA LEU A 359 -1.88 4.44 -0.70
C LEU A 359 -0.34 4.49 -0.53
N GLY A 360 0.36 3.45 -1.01
CA GLY A 360 1.81 3.29 -0.82
C GLY A 360 2.20 2.98 0.63
N ASN A 361 3.51 3.02 0.93
CA ASN A 361 3.98 2.80 2.29
C ASN A 361 3.85 4.06 3.14
N PHE A 362 2.95 4.03 4.11
CA PHE A 362 2.95 5.05 5.15
C PHE A 362 4.20 4.93 6.02
N ILE A 363 4.56 3.70 6.43
CA ILE A 363 5.85 3.41 7.08
C ILE A 363 6.50 2.25 6.31
N PRO A 364 7.59 2.47 5.54
CA PRO A 364 8.22 1.45 4.71
C PRO A 364 9.33 0.67 5.43
N ASP A 365 9.46 -0.63 5.14
CA ASP A 365 10.72 -1.36 5.41
C ASP A 365 11.78 -1.08 4.32
N SER A 366 11.32 -0.80 3.10
CA SER A 366 12.15 -0.51 1.92
C SER A 366 12.89 0.86 1.99
N TYR A 367 13.89 1.01 1.12
CA TYR A 367 14.82 2.17 1.12
C TYR A 367 14.68 3.16 -0.05
N PRO A 368 14.34 2.76 -1.29
CA PRO A 368 14.19 3.71 -2.41
C PRO A 368 13.20 4.82 -2.10
N ALA A 369 13.54 6.06 -2.48
CA ALA A 369 12.71 7.23 -2.19
C ALA A 369 11.29 7.11 -2.74
N ASP A 370 11.14 6.51 -3.93
CA ASP A 370 9.85 6.30 -4.58
C ASP A 370 8.89 5.46 -3.70
N TYR A 371 9.41 4.50 -2.91
CA TYR A 371 8.62 3.66 -1.99
C TYR A 371 8.47 4.25 -0.59
N ARG A 372 9.16 5.37 -0.31
CA ARG A 372 8.98 6.17 0.91
C ARG A 372 8.02 7.34 0.70
N THR A 373 7.49 7.47 -0.51
CA THR A 373 6.48 8.45 -0.89
C THR A 373 5.10 7.81 -0.74
N SER A 374 4.21 8.48 -0.03
CA SER A 374 2.84 8.02 0.23
C SER A 374 1.91 9.22 0.31
N VAL A 375 0.62 8.95 0.50
CA VAL A 375 -0.39 9.97 0.79
C VAL A 375 -1.14 9.59 2.05
N LEU A 376 -1.39 10.58 2.91
CA LEU A 376 -2.40 10.48 3.95
C LEU A 376 -3.71 10.99 3.34
N LEU A 377 -4.68 10.10 3.16
CA LEU A 377 -5.92 10.39 2.45
C LEU A 377 -7.00 10.85 3.44
N GLY A 378 -7.51 12.06 3.28
CA GLY A 378 -8.71 12.54 3.96
C GLY A 378 -9.95 12.34 3.11
N ILE A 379 -11.00 11.75 3.68
CA ILE A 379 -12.31 11.58 3.06
C ILE A 379 -13.35 12.23 3.95
N GLU A 380 -13.99 13.28 3.46
CA GLU A 380 -15.11 13.92 4.15
C GLU A 380 -16.42 13.33 3.66
N LEU A 381 -17.19 12.77 4.58
CA LEU A 381 -18.53 12.27 4.32
C LEU A 381 -19.54 13.18 5.01
N ALA A 382 -20.69 13.37 4.37
CA ALA A 382 -21.81 14.02 5.00
C ALA A 382 -23.10 13.25 4.79
N LYS A 383 -24.00 13.38 5.75
CA LYS A 383 -25.36 12.85 5.71
C LYS A 383 -26.36 14.00 5.79
N ALA A 384 -27.26 14.04 4.81
CA ALA A 384 -28.34 15.01 4.74
C ALA A 384 -29.68 14.29 4.69
N GLU A 385 -30.71 14.92 5.27
CA GLU A 385 -32.09 14.56 4.98
C GLU A 385 -32.41 14.79 3.49
N SER A 386 -33.21 13.92 2.89
CA SER A 386 -33.75 14.12 1.54
C SER A 386 -35.24 13.83 1.53
N GLU A 387 -35.95 14.27 0.47
CA GLU A 387 -37.40 14.12 0.34
C GLU A 387 -37.88 12.65 0.44
N GLU A 388 -37.00 11.67 0.14
CA GLU A 388 -37.31 10.24 0.23
C GLU A 388 -36.71 9.57 1.47
N LYS A 389 -35.39 9.75 1.72
CA LYS A 389 -34.64 9.14 2.83
C LYS A 389 -33.32 9.86 3.09
N PRO A 390 -32.75 9.82 4.31
CA PRO A 390 -31.41 10.32 4.56
C PRO A 390 -30.39 9.72 3.57
N GLN A 391 -29.52 10.55 3.01
CA GLN A 391 -28.48 10.14 2.07
C GLN A 391 -27.10 10.52 2.60
N VAL A 392 -26.14 9.61 2.47
CA VAL A 392 -24.72 9.89 2.69
C VAL A 392 -24.06 10.17 1.35
N ARG A 393 -23.09 11.11 1.31
CA ARG A 393 -22.27 11.42 0.13
C ARG A 393 -20.84 11.75 0.52
N ILE A 394 -19.90 11.43 -0.36
CA ILE A 394 -18.55 12.00 -0.32
C ILE A 394 -18.66 13.49 -0.65
N GLN A 395 -18.18 14.35 0.24
CA GLN A 395 -18.13 15.79 0.03
C GLN A 395 -16.81 16.20 -0.59
N LYS A 396 -15.72 15.60 -0.11
CA LYS A 396 -14.37 16.00 -0.47
C LYS A 396 -13.38 14.85 -0.25
N ILE A 397 -12.41 14.77 -1.16
CA ILE A 397 -11.18 14.01 -0.99
C ILE A 397 -10.03 15.01 -0.82
N GLU A 398 -9.19 14.79 0.17
CA GLU A 398 -8.00 15.56 0.47
C GLU A 398 -6.78 14.64 0.42
N LEU A 399 -5.80 14.97 -0.43
CA LEU A 399 -4.54 14.25 -0.49
C LEU A 399 -3.49 15.05 0.27
N ILE A 400 -2.94 14.46 1.32
CA ILE A 400 -1.83 15.05 2.06
C ILE A 400 -0.56 14.29 1.64
N PRO A 401 0.31 14.89 0.81
CA PRO A 401 1.51 14.22 0.32
C PRO A 401 2.52 14.04 1.46
N VAL A 402 2.91 12.80 1.73
CA VAL A 402 3.80 12.45 2.85
C VAL A 402 5.02 11.68 2.39
N PHE A 403 6.14 11.96 3.04
CA PHE A 403 7.40 11.25 2.80
C PHE A 403 7.98 10.71 4.10
N PHE A 404 8.30 9.42 4.11
CA PHE A 404 9.00 8.81 5.23
C PHE A 404 10.51 9.13 5.19
N HIS A 405 10.94 10.01 6.08
CA HIS A 405 12.34 10.38 6.27
C HIS A 405 12.98 9.50 7.35
N ALA A 406 14.07 8.85 6.96
CA ALA A 406 14.87 7.96 7.82
C ALA A 406 16.21 8.63 8.15
N GLY A 407 16.17 9.68 8.98
CA GLY A 407 17.35 10.35 9.52
C GLY A 407 17.76 9.81 10.90
N ASP A 408 18.34 10.68 11.73
CA ASP A 408 18.62 10.39 13.14
C ASP A 408 17.33 10.14 13.94
N GLN A 409 16.24 10.76 13.49
CA GLN A 409 14.86 10.51 13.91
C GLN A 409 14.04 10.11 12.68
N TYR A 410 13.11 9.18 12.87
CA TYR A 410 12.10 8.86 11.87
C TYR A 410 11.00 9.92 11.89
N ARG A 411 10.62 10.42 10.70
CA ARG A 411 9.61 11.47 10.52
C ARG A 411 8.77 11.19 9.29
N LEU A 412 7.47 11.45 9.38
CA LEU A 412 6.58 11.59 8.23
C LEU A 412 6.50 13.07 7.90
N ILE A 413 7.09 13.44 6.78
CA ILE A 413 7.20 14.83 6.35
C ILE A 413 6.05 15.16 5.44
N ARG A 414 5.36 16.27 5.69
CA ARG A 414 4.42 16.84 4.72
C ARG A 414 5.19 17.49 3.58
N ILE A 415 5.20 16.83 2.42
CA ILE A 415 6.02 17.21 1.27
C ILE A 415 5.70 18.64 0.83
N ASP A 416 4.41 18.93 0.69
CA ASP A 416 3.92 20.23 0.24
C ASP A 416 4.31 21.38 1.18
N GLN A 417 4.17 21.17 2.50
CA GLN A 417 4.58 22.16 3.50
C GLN A 417 6.09 22.35 3.54
N ALA A 418 6.86 21.26 3.51
CA ALA A 418 8.32 21.32 3.55
C ALA A 418 8.93 22.01 2.30
N LEU A 419 8.30 21.86 1.14
CA LEU A 419 8.70 22.53 -0.09
C LEU A 419 8.25 24.00 -0.13
N ALA A 420 7.06 24.32 0.38
CA ALA A 420 6.55 25.70 0.42
C ALA A 420 7.25 26.57 1.48
N HIS A 421 7.71 25.97 2.58
CA HIS A 421 8.36 26.66 3.70
C HIS A 421 9.74 26.06 3.99
N PRO A 422 10.70 26.21 3.05
CA PRO A 422 11.99 25.56 3.17
C PRO A 422 12.80 26.01 4.39
N ASP A 423 12.60 27.24 4.83
CA ASP A 423 13.33 27.85 5.96
C ASP A 423 12.60 27.70 7.31
N ASP A 424 11.50 26.93 7.36
CA ASP A 424 10.83 26.61 8.62
C ASP A 424 11.81 25.91 9.58
N PRO A 425 11.95 26.36 10.84
CA PRO A 425 12.83 25.72 11.81
C PRO A 425 12.54 24.22 12.02
N GLY A 426 11.28 23.80 11.86
CA GLY A 426 10.86 22.40 11.87
C GLY A 426 11.56 21.57 10.80
N ASN A 427 11.95 22.18 9.67
CA ASN A 427 12.65 21.55 8.55
C ASN A 427 14.19 21.60 8.66
N ALA A 428 14.76 22.10 9.76
CA ALA A 428 16.21 22.27 9.89
C ALA A 428 17.01 20.94 9.83
N PHE A 429 16.35 19.81 10.06
CA PHE A 429 16.96 18.47 9.94
C PHE A 429 17.12 18.00 8.48
N LEU A 430 16.45 18.64 7.52
CA LEU A 430 16.50 18.29 6.10
C LEU A 430 17.79 18.76 5.45
N LYS A 431 18.54 17.81 4.88
CA LYS A 431 19.76 18.10 4.10
C LYS A 431 19.39 18.54 2.68
N PRO A 432 20.28 19.20 1.92
CA PRO A 432 20.01 19.60 0.54
C PRO A 432 19.56 18.44 -0.37
N GLY A 433 20.13 17.24 -0.18
CA GLY A 433 19.71 16.04 -0.91
C GLY A 433 18.30 15.55 -0.56
N ASP A 434 17.85 15.78 0.67
CA ASP A 434 16.49 15.43 1.10
C ASP A 434 15.47 16.32 0.39
N ARG A 435 15.74 17.63 0.26
CA ARG A 435 14.84 18.56 -0.45
C ARG A 435 14.63 18.19 -1.92
N LYS A 436 15.71 17.78 -2.61
CA LYS A 436 15.61 17.25 -3.97
C LYS A 436 14.78 15.97 -4.03
N THR A 437 14.88 15.13 -2.99
CA THR A 437 14.08 13.91 -2.88
C THR A 437 12.60 14.23 -2.68
N LEU A 438 12.28 15.20 -1.82
CA LEU A 438 10.91 15.67 -1.59
C LEU A 438 10.29 16.28 -2.86
N ALA A 439 11.06 17.07 -3.63
CA ALA A 439 10.59 17.61 -4.91
C ALA A 439 10.23 16.49 -5.91
N ARG A 440 11.09 15.47 -6.04
CA ARG A 440 10.80 14.29 -6.87
C ARG A 440 9.58 13.50 -6.38
N ALA A 441 9.40 13.40 -5.06
CA ALA A 441 8.23 12.76 -4.47
C ALA A 441 6.95 13.55 -4.79
N GLN A 442 6.99 14.88 -4.77
CA GLN A 442 5.88 15.73 -5.21
C GLN A 442 5.57 15.53 -6.69
N GLU A 443 6.58 15.53 -7.57
CA GLU A 443 6.40 15.27 -9.01
C GLU A 443 5.75 13.91 -9.28
N LEU A 444 6.08 12.88 -8.50
CA LEU A 444 5.47 11.56 -8.57
C LEU A 444 3.99 11.59 -8.18
N ILE A 445 3.66 12.26 -7.08
CA ILE A 445 2.27 12.43 -6.62
C ILE A 445 1.47 13.21 -7.67
N ASP A 446 2.01 14.33 -8.16
CA ASP A 446 1.38 15.14 -9.21
C ASP A 446 1.17 14.31 -10.48
N TYR A 447 2.15 13.48 -10.85
CA TYR A 447 2.04 12.57 -11.97
C TYR A 447 0.97 11.49 -11.82
N LEU A 448 0.73 10.97 -10.62
CA LEU A 448 -0.28 9.93 -10.44
C LEU A 448 -1.69 10.51 -10.28
N PHE A 449 -1.80 11.72 -9.74
CA PHE A 449 -3.06 12.21 -9.19
C PHE A 449 -3.59 13.51 -9.78
N LEU A 450 -2.76 14.34 -10.42
CA LEU A 450 -3.23 15.58 -11.05
C LEU A 450 -3.57 15.35 -12.53
N PRO A 451 -4.72 15.88 -13.00
CA PRO A 451 -5.01 15.99 -14.43
C PRO A 451 -3.90 16.77 -15.14
N GLU A 452 -3.55 16.36 -16.36
CA GLU A 452 -2.64 17.10 -17.27
C GLU A 452 -1.20 17.32 -16.79
N SER A 453 -0.77 16.73 -15.68
CA SER A 453 0.62 16.86 -15.24
C SER A 453 1.59 16.33 -16.31
N GLN A 454 2.80 16.91 -16.38
CA GLN A 454 3.83 16.40 -17.28
C GLN A 454 4.17 14.93 -16.93
N PRO A 455 4.51 14.09 -17.93
CA PRO A 455 5.08 12.77 -17.67
C PRO A 455 6.25 12.88 -16.71
N LEU A 456 6.44 11.87 -15.85
CA LEU A 456 7.62 11.81 -14.97
C LEU A 456 8.90 11.96 -15.79
N GLN A 457 9.48 13.15 -15.76
CA GLN A 457 10.81 13.38 -16.26
C GLN A 457 11.75 13.01 -15.12
N PHE A 458 12.42 11.85 -15.17
CA PHE A 458 13.87 11.75 -14.97
C PHE A 458 14.40 10.30 -14.88
N PHE A 459 15.46 10.11 -15.68
CA PHE A 459 16.39 8.98 -15.87
C PHE A 459 15.85 7.74 -16.60
N LEU A 460 15.94 7.82 -17.94
CA LEU A 460 16.52 6.73 -18.74
C LEU A 460 17.82 6.23 -18.06
N PRO A 461 18.10 4.92 -18.13
CA PRO A 461 18.97 4.17 -17.21
C PRO A 461 20.34 4.79 -16.92
#